data_AF-A0A3A5ASH0-F1
#
_entry.id   AF-A0A3A5ASH0-F1
#
_cell.length_a   1.000
_cell.length_b   1.000
_cell.length_c   1.000
_cell.angle_alpha   90.00
_cell.angle_beta   90.00
_cell.angle_gamma   90.00
#
_symmetry.space_group_name_H-M   'P 1'
#
loop_
_entity.id
_entity.type
_entity.pdbx_description
1 polymer ?
#
loop_
_entity_poly.entity_id
_entity_poly.type
_entity_poly.pdbx_seq_one_letter_code
_entity_poly.pdbx_strand_id
1 'polypeptide(L)' 'MEKGTLVVVWRDNGEALLTRTRSEVQEVGGTPSVWMEGIAGCYALARVREVAIHPSANLCEPEKPHCPLGQAKGSE' A
#
# COMPACT_ATOMS: atom_id res chain seq x y z
N MET A 1 9.21 -10.99 -16.23
CA MET A 1 8.07 -10.12 -15.87
C MET A 1 7.85 -10.27 -14.38
N GLU A 2 8.33 -9.30 -13.60
CA GLU A 2 8.29 -9.30 -12.14
C GLU A 2 6.85 -9.04 -11.66
N LYS A 3 6.15 -10.10 -11.24
CA LYS A 3 4.73 -10.08 -10.84
C LYS A 3 4.58 -9.84 -9.33
N GLY A 4 5.04 -8.69 -8.86
CA GLY A 4 4.88 -8.26 -7.46
C GLY A 4 4.04 -6.99 -7.37
N THR A 5 3.21 -6.87 -6.35
CA THR A 5 2.46 -5.63 -6.07
C THR A 5 3.41 -4.62 -5.44
N LEU A 6 3.40 -3.38 -5.94
CA LEU A 6 4.16 -2.29 -5.34
C LEU A 6 3.51 -1.88 -4.01
N VAL A 7 4.27 -1.96 -2.93
CA VAL A 7 3.79 -1.71 -1.58
C VAL A 7 4.76 -0.81 -0.83
N VAL A 8 4.23 -0.05 0.12
CA VAL A 8 5.02 0.65 1.12
C VAL A 8 4.93 -0.11 2.45
N VAL A 9 6.07 -0.26 3.11
CA VAL A 9 6.17 -0.88 4.43
C VAL A 9 6.85 0.04 5.41
N TRP A 10 6.34 0.05 6.63
CA TRP A 10 6.93 0.79 7.74
C TRP A 10 7.82 -0.16 8.55
N ARG A 11 9.10 0.20 8.61
CA ARG A 11 10.07 -0.44 9.48
C ARG A 11 9.86 0.01 10.92
N ASP A 12 10.37 -0.76 11.88
CA ASP A 12 10.21 -0.44 13.30
C ASP A 12 10.91 0.85 13.73
N ASN A 13 11.88 1.33 12.95
CA ASN A 13 12.50 2.64 13.14
C ASN A 13 11.67 3.82 12.58
N GLY A 14 10.46 3.56 12.07
CA GLY A 14 9.57 4.57 11.49
C GLY A 14 9.85 4.90 10.03
N GLU A 15 10.88 4.33 9.41
CA GLU A 15 11.17 4.56 7.99
C GLU A 15 10.17 3.81 7.10
N ALA A 16 9.66 4.50 6.09
CA ALA A 16 8.86 3.90 5.04
C ALA A 16 9.77 3.44 3.88
N LEU A 17 9.59 2.20 3.44
CA LEU A 17 10.29 1.63 2.29
C LEU A 17 9.31 1.24 1.20
N LEU A 18 9.55 1.72 -0.01
CA LEU A 18 8.85 1.28 -1.21
C LEU A 18 9.51 0.01 -1.75
N THR A 19 8.74 -1.08 -1.90
CA THR A 19 9.22 -2.36 -2.42
C THR A 19 8.11 -3.10 -3.15
N ARG A 20 8.39 -4.30 -3.66
CA ARG A 20 7.42 -5.20 -4.30
C ARG A 20 7.22 -6.48 -3.49
N THR A 21 6.01 -7.00 -3.51
CA THR A 21 5.76 -8.36 -2.99
C THR A 21 6.47 -9.39 -3.88
N ARG A 22 7.07 -10.40 -3.26
CA ARG A 22 7.72 -11.53 -3.93
C ARG A 22 6.85 -12.79 -3.90
N SER A 23 5.96 -12.88 -2.92
CA SER A 23 5.09 -14.04 -2.71
C SER A 23 3.62 -13.62 -2.60
N GLU A 24 2.75 -14.61 -2.69
CA GLU A 24 1.38 -14.51 -2.20
C GLU A 24 1.37 -14.41 -0.67
N VAL A 25 0.22 -14.00 -0.12
CA VAL A 25 0.02 -13.96 1.33
C VAL A 25 -0.04 -15.39 1.86
N GLN A 26 0.75 -15.67 2.88
CA GLN A 26 0.77 -16.96 3.58
C GLN A 26 0.66 -16.73 5.08
N GLU A 27 0.11 -17.70 5.80
CA GLU A 27 0.04 -17.63 7.25
C GLU A 27 1.35 -18.11 7.89
N VAL A 28 1.91 -17.30 8.79
CA VAL A 28 3.09 -17.64 9.58
C VAL A 28 2.72 -17.50 11.05
N GLY A 29 2.61 -18.62 11.77
CA GLY A 29 2.25 -18.62 13.19
C GLY A 29 0.92 -17.93 13.49
N GLY A 30 -0.10 -18.11 12.65
CA GLY A 30 -1.41 -17.48 12.79
C GLY A 30 -1.48 -16.04 12.27
N THR A 31 -0.40 -15.50 11.70
CA THR A 31 -0.38 -14.12 11.16
C THR A 31 -0.26 -14.14 9.64
N PRO A 32 -1.22 -13.53 8.90
CA PRO A 32 -1.10 -13.39 7.46
C PRO A 32 0.08 -12.49 7.11
N SER A 33 1.02 -13.02 6.34
CA SER A 33 2.33 -12.43 6.09
C SER A 33 2.71 -12.53 4.61
N VAL A 34 3.52 -11.58 4.14
CA VAL A 34 4.00 -11.52 2.75
C VAL A 34 5.50 -11.28 2.71
N TRP A 35 6.17 -11.89 1.74
CA TRP A 35 7.59 -11.70 1.49
C TRP A 35 7.79 -10.61 0.45
N MET A 36 8.86 -9.84 0.61
CA MET A 36 9.15 -8.69 -0.23
C MET A 36 10.54 -8.80 -0.86
N GLU A 37 10.66 -8.18 -2.02
CA GLU A 37 11.93 -8.02 -2.71
C GLU A 37 12.89 -7.17 -1.86
N GLY A 38 14.13 -7.62 -1.72
CA GLY A 38 15.18 -6.89 -1.01
C GLY A 38 15.01 -6.77 0.51
N ILE A 39 14.03 -7.45 1.12
CA ILE A 39 13.87 -7.50 2.58
C ILE A 39 14.03 -8.94 3.08
N ALA A 40 14.88 -9.13 4.08
CA ALA A 40 15.02 -10.41 4.76
C ALA A 40 13.81 -10.64 5.68
N GLY A 41 13.08 -11.75 5.45
CA GLY A 41 11.93 -12.15 6.26
C GLY A 41 10.59 -11.83 5.61
N CYS A 42 9.52 -11.96 6.42
CA CYS A 42 8.15 -11.65 6.03
C CYS A 42 7.61 -10.50 6.90
N TYR A 43 6.63 -9.78 6.38
CA TYR A 43 5.92 -8.77 7.16
C TYR A 43 4.46 -9.17 7.28
N ALA A 44 3.90 -8.93 8.47
CA ALA A 44 2.48 -9.02 8.69
C ALA A 44 1.74 -8.09 7.73
N LEU A 45 0.71 -8.59 7.06
CA LEU A 45 -0.06 -7.86 6.05
C LEU A 45 -0.63 -6.55 6.61
N ALA A 46 -0.92 -6.49 7.91
CA ALA A 46 -1.38 -5.29 8.61
C ALA A 46 -0.40 -4.10 8.54
N ARG A 47 0.90 -4.34 8.29
CA ARG A 47 1.96 -3.31 8.17
C ARG A 47 2.29 -2.95 6.72
N VAL A 48 1.59 -3.56 5.77
CA VAL A 48 1.81 -3.38 4.32
C VAL A 48 0.66 -2.54 3.76
N ARG A 49 0.98 -1.50 2.99
CA ARG A 49 -0.01 -0.73 2.24
C ARG A 49 0.32 -0.78 0.76
N GLU A 50 -0.69 -1.05 -0.05
CA GLU A 50 -0.56 -0.98 -1.50
C GLU A 50 -0.34 0.47 -1.91
N VAL A 51 0.59 0.69 -2.82
CA VAL A 51 0.75 1.98 -3.47
C VAL A 51 -0.14 1.95 -4.70
N ALA A 52 -1.32 2.55 -4.59
CA ALA A 52 -2.21 2.74 -5.71
C ALA A 52 -1.57 3.73 -6.68
N ILE A 53 -0.78 3.23 -7.63
CA ILE A 53 -0.34 4.01 -8.78
C ILE A 53 -1.57 4.14 -9.68
N HIS A 54 -2.43 5.11 -9.40
CA HIS A 54 -3.49 5.46 -10.34
C HIS A 54 -2.81 5.88 -11.64
N PRO A 55 -3.06 5.22 -12.79
CA PRO A 55 -2.45 5.57 -14.08
C PRO A 55 -2.95 6.91 -14.66
N SER A 56 -3.42 7.83 -13.80
CA SER A 56 -3.81 9.19 -14.15
C SER A 56 -3.34 10.23 -13.13
N ALA A 57 -2.41 9.89 -12.23
CA ALA A 57 -1.71 10.88 -11.43
C ALA A 57 -0.59 11.52 -12.28
N ASN A 58 -1.00 12.42 -13.18
CA ASN A 58 -0.11 13.47 -13.65
C ASN A 58 0.37 14.25 -12.42
N LEU A 59 1.69 14.34 -12.26
CA LEU A 59 2.44 15.34 -11.49
C LEU A 59 2.09 15.55 -10.01
N CYS A 60 3.13 15.84 -9.24
CA CYS A 60 2.96 16.68 -8.06
C CYS A 60 2.27 17.99 -8.50
N GLU A 61 1.03 18.21 -8.07
CA GLU A 61 0.47 19.56 -7.95
C GLU A 61 0.38 19.87 -6.45
N PRO A 62 1.29 20.70 -5.90
CA PRO A 62 1.34 21.01 -4.47
C PRO A 62 0.31 22.08 -4.09
N GLU A 63 -0.98 21.95 -4.44
CA GLU A 63 -2.01 22.87 -3.95
C GLU A 63 -3.45 22.46 -4.34
N LYS A 64 -4.16 21.79 -3.42
CA LYS A 64 -5.60 22.02 -3.13
C LYS A 64 -6.12 21.14 -1.98
N PRO A 65 -6.57 21.73 -0.85
CA PRO A 65 -7.29 21.00 0.19
C PRO A 65 -8.79 21.05 -0.14
N HIS A 66 -9.33 20.08 -0.86
CA HIS A 66 -10.80 20.01 -0.99
C HIS A 66 -11.28 18.56 -1.01
N CYS A 67 -11.55 18.04 0.19
CA CYS A 67 -12.56 17.01 0.38
C CYS A 67 -13.94 17.67 0.25
N PRO A 68 -14.84 17.22 -0.64
CA PRO A 68 -16.26 17.48 -0.46
C PRO A 68 -16.86 16.32 0.35
N LEU A 69 -16.87 16.48 1.68
CA LEU A 69 -17.90 15.90 2.53
C LEU A 69 -19.17 16.69 2.22
N GLY A 70 -20.00 16.19 1.31
CA GLY A 70 -21.20 16.87 0.85
C GLY A 70 -22.25 15.87 0.40
N GLN A 71 -23.20 15.61 1.29
CA GLN A 71 -24.39 14.79 1.07
C GLN A 71 -25.12 15.18 -0.22
N ALA A 72 -25.45 14.19 -1.06
CA ALA A 72 -26.55 14.30 -2.00
C ALA A 72 -27.63 13.29 -1.58
N LYS A 73 -28.71 13.81 -1.00
CA LYS A 73 -29.97 13.11 -0.77
C LYS A 73 -30.45 12.51 -2.09
N GLY A 74 -30.92 11.25 -2.06
CA GLY A 74 -31.79 10.73 -3.10
C GLY A 74 -33.11 11.50 -3.10
N SER A 75 -33.46 12.05 -4.26
CA SER A 75 -34.78 12.58 -4.56
C SER A 75 -35.52 11.56 -5.42
N GLU A 76 -36.69 11.18 -4.89
CA GLU A 76 -37.93 10.67 -5.51
C GLU A 76 -37.89 9.96 -6.88
#